data_AF-A0A7X6ZDZ9-F1
#
_entry.id   AF-A0A7X6ZDZ9-F1
#
_cell.length_a   1.000
_cell.length_b   1.000
_cell.length_c   1.000
_cell.angle_alpha   90.00
_cell.angle_beta   90.00
_cell.angle_gamma   90.00
#
_symmetry.space_group_name_H-M   'P 1'
#
loop_
_entity.id
_entity.type
_entity.pdbx_description
1 polymer ?
#
loop_
_entity_poly.entity_id
_entity_poly.type
_entity_poly.pdbx_seq_one_letter_code
_entity_poly.pdbx_strand_id
1 'polypeptide(L)'
;MSLRELSPHLIAKIEKVIDQEYRAMGMLAEIADEIRDPTLRAIVFGIIGDENGHVHFFRSLLSQATNSSTRHCCRKCGNLRNNFIVNRYCRTY
;
A
#
# COMPACT_ATOMS: atom_id res chain seq x y z
N MET A 1 -11.32 -21.25 -4.33
CA MET A 1 -11.80 -19.86 -4.19
C MET A 1 -10.71 -19.02 -3.57
N SER A 2 -10.02 -18.17 -4.34
CA SER A 2 -9.14 -17.14 -3.78
C SER A 2 -9.99 -15.92 -3.45
N LEU A 3 -10.14 -15.62 -2.16
CA LEU A 3 -11.07 -14.62 -1.60
C LEU A 3 -10.37 -13.29 -1.24
N ARG A 4 -9.27 -12.93 -1.89
CA ARG A 4 -8.48 -11.73 -1.52
C ARG A 4 -8.04 -10.92 -2.73
N GLU A 5 -8.99 -10.56 -3.59
CA GLU A 5 -8.72 -9.58 -4.63
C GLU A 5 -9.48 -8.31 -4.29
N LEU A 6 -8.73 -7.25 -3.98
CA LEU A 6 -9.29 -5.90 -3.89
C LEU A 6 -9.59 -5.42 -5.31
N SER A 7 -10.74 -4.76 -5.52
CA SER A 7 -11.03 -4.19 -6.82
C SER A 7 -10.04 -3.05 -7.14
N PRO A 8 -9.73 -2.79 -8.43
CA PRO A 8 -8.85 -1.67 -8.80
C PRO A 8 -9.31 -0.32 -8.24
N HIS A 9 -10.63 -0.10 -8.17
CA HIS A 9 -11.23 1.09 -7.56
C HIS A 9 -10.91 1.19 -6.06
N LEU A 10 -10.94 0.07 -5.34
CA LEU A 10 -10.60 0.05 -3.91
C LEU A 10 -9.10 0.24 -3.68
N ILE A 11 -8.25 -0.32 -4.54
CA ILE A 11 -6.80 -0.09 -4.52
C ILE A 11 -6.50 1.40 -4.67
N ALA A 12 -7.06 2.05 -5.70
CA ALA A 12 -6.87 3.49 -5.94
C ALA A 12 -7.35 4.36 -4.76
N LYS A 13 -8.41 3.94 -4.06
CA LYS A 13 -8.86 4.63 -2.83
C LYS A 13 -7.87 4.48 -1.69
N ILE A 14 -7.30 3.29 -1.49
CA ILE A 14 -6.31 3.06 -0.42
C ILE A 14 -5.02 3.85 -0.72
N GLU A 15 -4.57 3.87 -1.98
CA GLU A 15 -3.42 4.69 -2.40
C GLU A 15 -3.68 6.18 -2.14
N LYS A 16 -4.89 6.67 -2.44
CA LYS A 16 -5.27 8.05 -2.13
C LYS A 16 -5.24 8.33 -0.62
N VAL A 17 -5.66 7.40 0.23
CA VAL A 17 -5.58 7.55 1.69
C VAL A 17 -4.11 7.63 2.12
N ILE A 18 -3.24 6.76 1.62
CA ILE A 18 -1.79 6.80 1.91
C ILE A 18 -1.20 8.17 1.53
N ASP A 19 -1.55 8.71 0.37
CA ASP A 19 -1.10 10.04 -0.06
C ASP A 19 -1.60 11.16 0.87
N GLN A 20 -2.80 11.01 1.43
CA GLN A 20 -3.34 11.96 2.42
C GLN A 20 -2.57 11.90 3.73
N GLU A 21 -2.23 10.70 4.23
CA GLU A 21 -1.40 10.57 5.44
C GLU A 21 -0.02 11.19 5.26
N TYR A 22 0.60 11.03 4.07
CA TYR A 22 1.86 11.68 3.76
C TYR A 22 1.78 13.20 3.79
N ARG A 23 0.70 13.78 3.25
CA ARG A 23 0.47 15.22 3.31
C ARG A 23 0.22 15.71 4.73
N ALA A 24 -0.52 14.95 5.53
CA ALA A 24 -0.76 15.24 6.93
C ALA A 24 0.56 15.29 7.72
N MET A 25 1.42 14.27 7.55
CA MET A 25 2.75 14.26 8.16
C MET A 25 3.60 15.46 7.76
N GLY A 26 3.55 15.89 6.48
CA GLY A 26 4.26 17.09 6.02
C GLY A 26 3.78 18.37 6.73
N MET A 27 2.46 18.59 6.78
CA MET A 27 1.88 19.75 7.48
C MET A 27 2.18 19.71 8.99
N LEU A 28 2.13 18.53 9.60
CA LEU A 28 2.48 18.37 11.02
C LEU A 28 3.95 18.66 11.29
N ALA A 29 4.86 18.32 10.37
CA ALA A 29 6.27 18.66 10.48
C ALA A 29 6.49 20.18 10.42
N GLU A 30 5.82 20.88 9.50
CA GLU A 30 5.84 22.35 9.43
C GLU A 30 5.32 22.98 10.73
N ILE A 31 4.21 22.46 11.28
CA ILE A 31 3.67 22.89 12.58
C ILE A 31 4.69 22.64 13.70
N ALA A 32 5.36 21.50 13.71
CA ALA A 32 6.35 21.15 14.73
C ALA A 32 7.55 22.11 14.73
N ASP A 33 7.95 22.61 13.56
CA ASP A 33 9.03 23.58 13.40
C ASP A 33 8.68 24.97 13.97
N GLU A 34 7.40 25.34 13.97
CA GLU A 34 6.91 26.60 14.54
C GLU A 34 6.70 26.56 16.06
N ILE A 35 6.56 25.36 16.66
CA ILE A 35 6.29 25.18 18.09
C ILE A 35 7.60 25.28 18.90
N ARG A 36 7.68 26.29 19.76
CA ARG A 36 8.81 26.50 20.68
C ARG A 36 8.76 25.61 21.92
N ASP A 37 7.56 25.27 22.40
CA ASP A 37 7.41 24.44 23.58
C ASP A 37 7.80 22.98 23.27
N PRO A 38 8.80 22.41 23.94
CA PRO A 38 9.30 21.07 23.62
C PRO A 38 8.28 19.96 23.91
N THR A 39 7.37 20.17 24.86
CA THR A 39 6.32 19.20 25.20
C THR A 39 5.27 19.16 24.10
N LEU A 40 4.78 20.32 23.66
CA LEU A 40 3.83 20.43 22.56
C LEU A 40 4.43 19.89 21.26
N ARG A 41 5.70 20.19 20.98
CA ARG A 41 6.41 19.66 19.82
C ARG A 41 6.54 18.13 19.89
N ALA A 42 6.81 17.56 21.06
CA ALA A 42 6.84 16.11 21.24
C ALA A 42 5.47 15.46 20.98
N ILE A 43 4.38 16.11 21.36
CA ILE A 43 3.02 15.64 21.03
C ILE A 43 2.81 15.59 19.52
N VAL A 44 3.20 16.64 18.79
CA VAL A 44 3.08 16.67 17.31
C VAL A 44 3.91 15.56 16.67
N PHE A 45 5.14 15.31 17.15
CA PHE A 45 5.93 14.18 16.68
C PHE A 45 5.29 12.82 16.97
N GLY A 46 4.58 12.69 18.11
CA GLY A 46 3.76 11.50 18.40
C GLY A 46 2.69 11.28 17.34
N ILE A 47 1.95 12.33 16.98
CA ILE A 47 0.91 12.28 15.94
C ILE A 47 1.52 11.88 14.58
N ILE A 48 2.67 12.45 14.20
CA ILE A 48 3.39 12.05 12.97
C ILE A 48 3.73 10.55 12.99
N GLY A 49 4.13 10.03 14.15
CA GLY A 49 4.38 8.60 14.34
C GLY A 49 3.15 7.74 14.07
N ASP A 50 1.98 8.17 14.56
CA ASP A 50 0.70 7.49 14.34
C ASP A 50 0.30 7.49 12.86
N GLU A 51 0.45 8.62 12.16
CA GLU A 51 0.16 8.69 10.72
C GLU A 51 1.09 7.81 9.89
N ASN A 52 2.38 7.73 10.27
CA ASN A 52 3.28 6.77 9.64
C ASN A 52 2.84 5.32 9.93
N GLY A 53 2.33 5.04 11.12
CA GLY A 53 1.69 3.78 11.46
C GLY A 53 0.51 3.43 10.54
N HIS A 54 -0.38 4.40 10.27
CA HIS A 54 -1.49 4.24 9.32
C HIS A 54 -0.99 3.88 7.91
N VAL A 55 0.03 4.58 7.40
CA VAL A 55 0.66 4.27 6.11
C VAL A 55 1.16 2.82 6.06
N HIS A 56 1.83 2.35 7.11
CA HIS A 56 2.32 0.98 7.19
C HIS A 56 1.18 -0.04 7.17
N PHE A 57 0.07 0.21 7.86
CA PHE A 57 -1.10 -0.66 7.85
C PHE A 57 -1.76 -0.72 6.47
N PHE A 58 -1.96 0.42 5.80
CA PHE A 58 -2.54 0.44 4.46
C PHE A 58 -1.65 -0.23 3.41
N ARG A 59 -0.32 -0.05 3.49
CA ARG A 59 0.62 -0.78 2.63
C ARG A 59 0.59 -2.28 2.88
N SER A 60 0.47 -2.70 4.13
CA SER A 60 0.33 -4.11 4.49
C SER A 60 -0.96 -4.70 3.92
N LEU A 61 -2.06 -3.95 3.97
CA LEU A 61 -3.34 -4.32 3.34
C LEU A 61 -3.18 -4.53 1.82
N LEU A 62 -2.54 -3.58 1.12
CA LEU A 62 -2.29 -3.69 -0.32
C LEU A 62 -1.39 -4.89 -0.67
N SER A 63 -0.32 -5.10 0.09
CA SER A 63 0.61 -6.23 -0.10
C SER A 63 -0.08 -7.58 0.04
N GLN A 64 -0.98 -7.71 1.02
CA GLN A 64 -1.73 -8.94 1.23
C GLN A 64 -2.73 -9.23 0.10
N ALA A 65 -3.20 -8.20 -0.60
CA ALA A 65 -4.09 -8.34 -1.76
C ALA A 65 -3.33 -8.70 -3.04
N THR A 66 -2.16 -8.12 -3.28
CA THR A 66 -1.34 -8.36 -4.49
C THR A 66 -0.63 -9.71 -4.46
N ASN A 67 -0.18 -10.18 -3.29
CA ASN A 67 0.46 -11.48 -3.13
C ASN A 67 -0.49 -12.68 -3.38
N SER A 68 -1.80 -12.48 -3.33
CA SER A 68 -2.80 -13.51 -3.66
C SER A 68 -2.96 -13.73 -5.17
N SER A 69 -2.86 -12.68 -5.98
CA SER A 69 -3.08 -12.80 -7.44
C SER A 69 -1.92 -13.49 -8.16
N THR A 70 -0.67 -13.28 -7.74
CA THR A 70 0.51 -13.97 -8.31
C THR A 70 0.53 -15.46 -8.03
N ARG A 71 0.07 -15.89 -6.84
CA ARG A 71 0.00 -17.34 -6.50
C ARG A 71 -1.11 -18.07 -7.25
N HIS A 72 -2.14 -17.37 -7.73
CA HIS A 72 -3.25 -18.02 -8.43
C HIS A 72 -2.96 -18.30 -9.91
N CYS A 73 -2.06 -17.54 -10.54
CA CYS A 73 -1.63 -17.80 -11.92
C CYS A 73 -0.77 -19.07 -12.06
N CYS A 74 0.02 -19.41 -11.03
CA CYS A 74 0.98 -20.52 -11.10
C CYS A 74 0.34 -21.93 -11.06
N ARG A 75 -0.94 -22.08 -10.66
CA ARG A 75 -1.60 -23.40 -10.59
C ARG A 75 -2.30 -23.85 -11.87
N LYS A 76 -2.53 -22.97 -12.85
CA LYS A 76 -3.14 -23.34 -14.14
C LYS A 76 -2.13 -23.63 -15.25
N CYS A 77 -0.84 -23.41 -15.03
CA CYS A 77 0.21 -23.67 -16.01
C CYS A 77 0.80 -25.10 -15.94
N GLY A 78 0.13 -26.03 -15.26
CA GLY A 78 0.59 -27.40 -15.07
C GLY A 78 0.02 -28.39 -16.09
N ASN A 79 -0.04 -28.09 -17.39
CA ASN A 79 -0.19 -29.12 -18.45
C ASN A 79 -0.07 -28.61 -19.90
N LEU A 80 0.95 -27.81 -20.22
CA LEU A 80 1.34 -27.62 -21.63
C LEU A 80 2.85 -27.80 -21.77
N ARG A 81 3.27 -29.07 -21.70
CA ARG A 81 4.46 -29.50 -22.45
C ARG A 81 4.08 -29.38 -23.93
N ASN A 82 4.75 -28.46 -24.61
CA ASN A 82 4.82 -28.22 -26.05
C ASN A 82 4.31 -26.84 -26.46
N ASN A 83 5.20 -26.14 -27.15
CA ASN A 83 5.05 -24.87 -27.88
C ASN A 83 5.25 -23.59 -27.07
N PHE A 84 6.49 -23.13 -27.21
CA PHE A 84 7.13 -21.81 -27.12
C PHE A 84 6.28 -20.55 -27.42
N ILE A 85 5.03 -20.45 -26.96
CA ILE A 85 4.18 -19.26 -27.05
C ILE A 85 3.35 -19.11 -25.77
N VAL A 86 3.99 -18.84 -24.64
CA VAL A 86 3.30 -18.28 -23.45
C VAL A 86 4.12 -17.10 -22.92
N ASN A 87 4.41 -16.17 -23.83
CA ASN A 87 5.10 -14.93 -23.52
C ASN A 87 4.25 -13.78 -24.06
N ARG A 88 3.30 -13.27 -23.26
CA ARG A 88 2.72 -11.91 -23.37
C ARG A 88 1.59 -11.55 -22.40
N TYR A 89 0.94 -12.51 -21.73
CA TYR A 89 -0.27 -12.22 -20.94
C TYR A 89 -0.09 -12.10 -19.42
N CYS A 90 1.15 -12.16 -18.92
CA CYS A 90 1.50 -11.65 -17.60
C CYS A 90 2.09 -10.22 -17.75
N ARG A 91 1.38 -9.28 -18.43
CA ARG A 91 0.64 -8.15 -17.82
C ARG A 91 1.46 -7.43 -16.74
N THR A 92 2.02 -6.22 -16.91
CA THR A 92 1.38 -4.94 -17.30
C THR A 92 -0.01 -4.78 -16.70
N TYR A 93 -0.05 -4.33 -15.44
CA TYR A 93 -0.55 -3.04 -14.95
C TYR A 93 -0.34 -3.02 -13.44
#